data_AF-A0A3D1JTK1-F1
#
_entry.id   AF-A0A3D1JTK1-F1
#
_cell.length_a   1.000
_cell.length_b   1.000
_cell.length_c   1.000
_cell.angle_alpha   90.00
_cell.angle_beta   90.00
_cell.angle_gamma   90.00
#
_symmetry.space_group_name_H-M   'P 1'
#
loop_
_entity.id
_entity.type
_entity.pdbx_description
1 polymer ?
#
loop_
_entity_poly.entity_id
_entity_poly.type
_entity_poly.pdbx_seq_one_letter_code
_entity_poly.pdbx_strand_id
1 'polypeptide(L)'
;MNDLLAGLARFLVRALLVAVGLVFFLSLLAAVLVLALVWGLRAVWAQITGRPIAPWTVRIDPRAGWSSVYRSGARWSRTEGAPPTPPEARPQPPVHLRPLPGADEVTDVQPREPGGS
;
A
#
# COMPACT_ATOMS: atom_id res chain seq x y z
N MET A 1 -28.67 -58.69 -22.31
CA MET A 1 -27.79 -58.00 -23.30
C MET A 1 -27.83 -56.49 -23.13
N ASN A 2 -29.00 -55.83 -23.12
CA ASN A 2 -29.10 -54.38 -22.92
C ASN A 2 -28.39 -53.85 -21.67
N ASP A 3 -28.37 -54.60 -20.56
CA ASP A 3 -27.75 -54.17 -19.30
C ASP A 3 -26.24 -53.98 -19.42
N LEU A 4 -25.58 -54.81 -20.24
CA LEU A 4 -24.16 -54.68 -20.56
C LEU A 4 -23.92 -53.44 -21.44
N LEU A 5 -24.78 -53.18 -22.42
CA LEU A 5 -24.71 -51.97 -23.25
C LEU A 5 -24.94 -50.71 -22.41
N ALA A 6 -25.91 -50.72 -21.49
CA ALA A 6 -26.20 -49.60 -20.59
C ALA A 6 -25.07 -49.35 -19.59
N GLY A 7 -24.47 -50.42 -19.05
CA GLY A 7 -23.27 -50.34 -18.21
C GLY A 7 -22.07 -49.75 -18.96
N LEU A 8 -21.79 -50.27 -20.16
CA LEU A 8 -20.71 -49.79 -21.02
C LEU A 8 -20.91 -48.33 -21.45
N ALA A 9 -22.13 -47.93 -21.80
CA ALA A 9 -22.45 -46.54 -22.15
C ALA A 9 -22.21 -45.58 -20.97
N ARG A 10 -22.65 -45.94 -19.75
CA ARG A 10 -22.37 -45.14 -18.55
C ARG A 10 -20.87 -45.05 -18.24
N PHE A 11 -20.13 -46.15 -18.44
CA PHE A 11 -18.68 -46.16 -18.28
C PHE A 11 -17.99 -45.25 -19.31
N LEU A 12 -18.35 -45.34 -20.59
CA LEU A 12 -17.82 -44.50 -21.66
C LEU A 12 -18.11 -43.01 -21.42
N VAL A 13 -19.34 -42.66 -21.03
CA VAL A 13 -19.71 -41.28 -20.69
C VAL A 13 -18.88 -40.77 -19.51
N ARG A 14 -18.70 -41.58 -18.45
CA ARG A 14 -17.87 -41.21 -17.30
C ARG A 14 -16.40 -41.06 -17.66
N ALA A 15 -15.85 -41.96 -18.49
CA ALA A 15 -14.49 -41.89 -18.98
C ALA A 15 -14.26 -40.63 -19.86
N LEU A 16 -15.23 -40.30 -20.72
CA LEU A 16 -15.20 -39.07 -21.52
C LEU A 16 -15.24 -37.81 -20.65
N LEU A 17 -16.11 -37.76 -19.64
CA LEU A 17 -16.17 -36.67 -18.65
C LEU A 17 -14.83 -36.49 -17.92
N VAL A 18 -14.20 -37.59 -17.49
CA VAL A 18 -12.87 -37.57 -16.86
C VAL A 18 -11.80 -37.08 -17.85
N ALA A 19 -11.83 -37.55 -19.11
CA ALA A 19 -10.88 -37.12 -20.13
C ALA A 19 -11.00 -35.61 -20.46
N VAL A 20 -12.23 -35.10 -20.61
CA VAL A 20 -12.50 -33.67 -20.81
C VAL A 20 -12.03 -32.85 -19.61
N GLY A 21 -12.33 -33.29 -18.39
CA GLY A 21 -11.85 -32.64 -17.17
C GLY A 21 -10.32 -32.65 -17.05
N LEU A 22 -9.66 -33.74 -17.43
CA LEU A 22 -8.20 -33.86 -17.44
C LEU A 22 -7.54 -32.96 -18.49
N VAL A 23 -8.09 -32.89 -19.71
CA VAL A 23 -7.62 -31.97 -20.75
C VAL A 23 -7.79 -30.51 -20.32
N PHE A 24 -8.92 -30.16 -19.72
CA PHE A 24 -9.14 -28.82 -19.16
C PHE A 24 -8.15 -28.50 -18.04
N PHE A 25 -7.95 -29.42 -17.09
CA PHE A 25 -6.98 -29.26 -15.99
C PHE A 25 -5.55 -29.09 -16.51
N LEU A 26 -5.12 -29.92 -17.46
CA LEU A 26 -3.80 -29.81 -18.09
C LEU A 26 -3.64 -28.49 -18.87
N SER A 27 -4.69 -28.00 -19.52
CA SER A 27 -4.70 -26.70 -20.19
C SER A 27 -4.52 -25.54 -19.19
N LEU A 28 -5.26 -25.55 -18.07
CA LEU A 28 -5.11 -24.56 -17.00
C LEU A 28 -3.71 -24.62 -16.36
N LEU A 29 -3.22 -25.84 -16.07
CA LEU A 29 -1.89 -26.05 -15.51
C LEU A 29 -0.80 -25.53 -16.46
N ALA A 30 -0.90 -25.83 -17.76
CA ALA A 30 0.00 -25.31 -18.79
C ALA A 30 -0.07 -23.78 -18.88
N ALA A 31 -1.27 -23.18 -18.84
CA ALA A 31 -1.44 -21.73 -18.85
C ALA A 31 -0.80 -21.05 -17.63
N VAL A 32 -0.96 -21.62 -16.43
CA VAL A 32 -0.31 -21.15 -15.20
C VAL A 32 1.21 -21.32 -15.27
N LEU A 33 1.72 -22.44 -15.81
CA LEU A 33 3.16 -22.65 -16.00
C LEU A 33 3.75 -21.66 -17.01
N VAL A 34 3.07 -21.39 -18.13
CA VAL A 34 3.48 -20.37 -19.10
C VAL A 34 3.47 -18.98 -18.47
N LEU A 35 2.43 -18.63 -17.71
CA LEU A 35 2.37 -17.36 -16.99
C LEU A 35 3.52 -17.25 -15.97
N ALA A 36 3.79 -18.30 -15.20
CA ALA A 36 4.89 -18.36 -14.25
C ALA A 36 6.27 -18.26 -14.94
N LEU A 37 6.44 -18.87 -16.12
CA LEU A 37 7.64 -18.70 -16.94
C LEU A 37 7.80 -17.26 -17.44
N VAL A 38 6.73 -16.63 -17.93
CA VAL A 38 6.76 -15.23 -18.39
C VAL A 38 7.09 -14.28 -17.24
N TRP A 39 6.45 -14.44 -16.08
CA TRP A 39 6.73 -13.63 -14.88
C TRP A 39 8.13 -13.90 -14.31
N GLY A 40 8.53 -15.17 -14.23
CA GLY A 40 9.85 -15.59 -13.78
C GLY A 40 10.96 -15.04 -14.67
N LEU A 41 10.83 -15.22 -15.99
CA LEU A 41 11.75 -14.63 -16.97
C LEU A 41 11.76 -13.11 -16.88
N ARG A 42 10.60 -12.46 -16.70
CA ARG A 42 10.50 -11.00 -16.57
C ARG A 42 11.12 -10.44 -15.29
N ALA A 43 11.11 -11.21 -14.19
CA ALA A 43 11.78 -10.91 -12.94
C ALA A 43 13.29 -11.17 -13.00
N VAL A 44 13.68 -12.33 -13.54
CA VAL A 44 15.09 -12.72 -13.78
C VAL A 44 15.75 -11.74 -14.76
N TRP A 45 15.07 -11.31 -15.82
CA TRP A 45 15.59 -10.31 -16.76
C TRP A 45 15.79 -8.94 -16.10
N ALA A 46 14.91 -8.54 -15.17
CA ALA A 46 15.10 -7.33 -14.36
C ALA A 46 16.29 -7.44 -13.39
N GLN A 47 16.62 -8.64 -12.90
CA GLN A 47 17.83 -8.88 -12.11
C GLN A 47 19.10 -8.93 -12.97
N ILE A 48 19.11 -9.68 -14.08
CA ILE A 48 20.26 -9.81 -14.99
C ILE A 48 20.66 -8.46 -15.59
N THR A 49 19.69 -7.59 -15.89
CA THR A 49 19.95 -6.27 -16.49
C THR A 49 20.46 -5.24 -15.45
N GLY A 50 20.59 -5.61 -14.17
CA GLY A 50 21.17 -4.79 -13.09
C GLY A 50 20.42 -3.51 -12.73
N ARG A 51 19.34 -3.20 -13.46
CA ARG A 51 18.46 -2.05 -13.23
C ARG A 51 17.11 -2.59 -12.73
N PRO A 52 16.84 -2.56 -11.42
CA PRO A 52 15.53 -2.88 -10.90
C PRO A 52 14.55 -1.87 -11.49
N ILE A 53 13.75 -2.33 -12.46
CA ILE A 53 12.68 -1.53 -13.05
C ILE A 53 11.79 -1.07 -11.90
N ALA A 54 11.73 0.25 -11.72
CA ALA A 54 11.13 0.88 -10.54
C ALA A 54 9.78 0.22 -10.26
N PRO A 55 9.65 -0.48 -9.11
CA PRO A 55 8.49 -1.31 -8.91
C PRO A 55 7.26 -0.39 -8.83
N TRP A 56 6.16 -0.81 -9.43
CA TRP A 56 4.85 -0.18 -9.23
C TRP A 56 4.31 -0.40 -7.81
N THR A 57 5.13 -0.93 -6.89
CA THR A 57 4.98 -0.61 -5.48
C THR A 57 5.36 0.86 -5.29
N VAL A 58 4.32 1.70 -5.21
CA VAL A 58 4.40 2.94 -4.43
C VAL A 58 5.10 2.56 -3.12
N ARG A 59 6.29 3.13 -2.87
CA ARG A 59 6.95 2.98 -1.58
C ARG A 59 6.14 3.80 -0.59
N ILE A 60 5.07 3.17 -0.08
CA ILE A 60 4.38 3.59 1.12
C ILE A 60 5.40 3.39 2.23
N ASP A 61 6.22 4.41 2.45
CA ASP A 61 7.12 4.46 3.59
C ASP A 61 6.23 4.52 4.84
N PRO A 62 6.23 3.47 5.70
CA PRO A 62 5.34 3.42 6.85
C PRO A 62 5.63 4.56 7.84
N ARG A 63 6.83 5.18 7.79
CA ARG A 63 7.18 6.36 8.60
C ARG A 63 6.61 7.67 8.02
N ALA A 64 6.44 7.76 6.70
CA ALA A 64 5.82 8.91 6.04
C ALA A 64 4.30 8.96 6.30
N GLY A 65 3.62 7.80 6.29
CA GLY A 65 2.18 7.72 6.55
C GLY A 65 1.77 8.37 7.88
N TRP A 66 2.42 7.98 8.99
CA TRP A 66 2.07 8.45 10.33
C TRP A 66 2.39 9.92 10.57
N SER A 67 3.50 10.44 10.03
CA SER A 67 3.87 11.85 10.20
C SER A 67 2.90 12.82 9.50
N SER A 68 2.29 12.40 8.39
CA SER A 68 1.24 13.18 7.72
C SER A 68 -0.05 13.29 8.55
N VAL A 69 -0.46 12.20 9.22
CA VAL A 69 -1.67 12.16 10.06
C VAL A 69 -1.47 12.97 11.34
N TYR A 70 -0.31 12.84 12.01
CA TYR A 70 -0.02 13.61 13.22
C TYR A 70 0.01 15.13 12.95
N ARG A 71 0.57 15.53 11.79
CA ARG A 71 0.54 16.94 11.33
C ARG A 71 -0.87 17.41 10.94
N SER A 72 -1.76 16.51 10.55
CA SER A 72 -3.15 16.82 10.19
C SER A 72 -4.04 17.00 11.44
N GLY A 73 -3.87 16.14 12.46
CA GLY A 73 -4.58 16.29 13.75
C GLY A 73 -4.25 17.63 14.44
N ALA A 74 -2.97 18.03 14.44
CA ALA A 74 -2.52 19.32 14.97
C ALA A 74 -3.03 20.56 14.18
N ARG A 75 -3.62 20.38 12.99
CA ARG A 75 -4.25 21.47 12.24
C ARG A 75 -5.71 21.65 12.65
N TRP A 76 -6.43 20.59 13.01
CA TRP A 76 -7.86 20.67 13.36
C TRP A 76 -8.09 21.27 14.75
N SER A 77 -7.26 20.93 15.74
CA SER A 77 -7.34 21.48 17.11
C SER A 77 -7.03 22.99 17.22
N ARG A 78 -6.66 23.65 16.12
CA ARG A 78 -6.34 25.08 16.08
C ARG A 78 -7.47 25.95 15.51
N THR A 79 -8.56 25.35 15.06
CA THR A 79 -9.67 26.05 14.37
C THR A 79 -10.79 26.50 15.32
N GLU A 80 -10.76 26.08 16.59
CA GLU A 80 -11.90 26.19 17.52
C GLU A 80 -11.97 27.51 18.32
N GLY A 81 -11.20 28.55 17.96
CA GLY A 81 -11.24 29.83 18.67
C GLY A 81 -10.63 31.05 17.95
N ALA A 82 -11.48 31.86 17.29
CA ALA A 82 -11.23 33.27 16.95
C ALA A 82 -12.53 33.98 16.48
N PRO A 83 -12.93 35.10 17.14
CA PRO A 83 -13.09 36.40 16.44
C PRO A 83 -12.80 37.63 17.37
N PRO A 84 -12.84 38.92 16.92
CA PRO A 84 -12.67 39.52 15.58
C PRO A 84 -11.56 40.62 15.49
N THR A 85 -11.43 41.28 14.32
CA THR A 85 -10.45 42.28 13.82
C THR A 85 -10.80 43.77 14.11
N PRO A 86 -10.04 44.83 13.66
CA PRO A 86 -8.61 45.03 13.26
C PRO A 86 -8.00 46.22 14.09
N PRO A 87 -7.31 47.30 13.60
CA PRO A 87 -6.28 47.51 12.53
C PRO A 87 -4.98 48.27 12.96
N GLU A 88 -3.93 48.25 12.11
CA GLU A 88 -3.09 49.37 11.58
C GLU A 88 -1.73 48.84 11.03
N ALA A 89 -1.07 49.56 10.09
CA ALA A 89 -0.17 48.95 9.10
C ALA A 89 1.31 49.37 9.16
N ARG A 90 2.21 48.38 8.94
CA ARG A 90 3.62 48.54 8.53
C ARG A 90 3.98 47.45 7.50
N PRO A 91 5.02 47.61 6.65
CA PRO A 91 5.34 46.67 5.58
C PRO A 91 5.59 45.25 6.12
N GLN A 92 4.80 44.27 5.66
CA GLN A 92 4.81 42.93 6.26
C GLN A 92 5.61 41.93 5.41
N PRO A 93 6.55 41.15 6.00
CA PRO A 93 7.07 39.95 5.37
C PRO A 93 5.93 38.93 5.15
N PRO A 94 6.04 38.03 4.16
CA PRO A 94 4.97 37.10 3.83
C PRO A 94 4.66 36.17 5.02
N VAL A 95 3.36 35.91 5.24
CA VAL A 95 2.77 35.37 6.47
C VAL A 95 3.45 34.11 7.03
N HIS A 96 4.00 33.27 6.16
CA HIS A 96 4.66 32.01 6.49
C HIS A 96 6.13 32.14 6.95
N LEU A 97 6.75 33.32 6.84
CA LEU A 97 8.12 33.62 7.28
C LEU A 97 8.20 34.57 8.47
N ARG A 98 7.06 35.04 9.02
CA ARG A 98 7.07 35.86 10.23
C ARG A 98 7.26 34.96 11.47
N PRO A 99 8.31 35.16 12.29
CA PRO A 99 8.41 34.53 13.61
C PRO A 99 7.20 34.95 14.46
N LEU A 100 6.59 34.00 15.18
CA LEU A 100 5.50 34.35 16.09
C LEU A 100 6.09 35.11 17.30
N PRO A 101 5.49 36.24 17.72
CA PRO A 101 5.93 36.93 18.93
C PRO A 101 5.78 35.99 20.13
N GLY A 102 6.85 35.85 20.92
CA GLY A 102 6.96 34.86 22.00
C GLY A 102 7.69 33.56 21.62
N ALA A 103 8.04 33.34 20.34
CA ALA A 103 8.88 32.20 19.94
C ALA A 103 10.31 32.26 20.51
N ASP A 104 10.76 33.45 20.91
CA ASP A 104 12.05 33.69 21.57
C ASP A 104 11.98 33.50 23.09
N GLU A 105 10.78 33.32 23.66
CA GLU A 105 10.51 33.16 25.10
C GLU A 105 10.21 31.69 25.47
N VAL A 106 10.75 30.75 24.70
CA VAL A 106 10.75 29.32 25.06
C VAL A 106 11.74 29.13 26.21
N THR A 107 11.22 29.16 27.43
CA THR A 107 11.98 28.78 28.62
C THR A 107 12.18 27.26 28.58
N ASP A 108 13.41 26.81 28.30
CA ASP A 108 13.77 25.40 28.28
C ASP A 108 13.48 24.76 29.64
N VAL A 109 12.47 23.89 29.68
CA VAL A 109 12.10 23.15 30.88
C VAL A 109 13.10 22.00 31.05
N GLN A 110 14.08 22.18 31.94
CA GLN A 110 14.97 21.10 32.36
C GLN A 110 14.13 19.90 32.86
N PRO A 111 14.27 18.70 32.27
CA PRO A 111 13.55 17.53 32.74
C PRO A 111 13.96 17.21 34.18
N ARG A 112 12.98 17.16 35.09
CA ARG A 112 13.20 16.77 36.48
C ARG A 112 13.66 15.31 36.52
N GLU A 113 14.85 15.06 37.05
CA GLU A 113 15.37 13.69 37.18
C GLU A 113 14.42 12.81 38.02
N PRO A 114 14.04 11.63 37.53
CA PRO A 114 13.10 10.75 38.22
C PRO A 114 13.83 9.92 39.30
N GLY A 115 14.13 10.54 40.44
CA GLY A 115 14.59 9.81 41.63
C GLY A 115 15.50 10.61 42.54
N GLY A 116 14.91 11.25 43.56
CA GLY A 116 15.64 11.78 44.72
C GLY A 116 14.90 11.39 45.99
N SER A 117 15.51 10.47 46.75
CA SER A 117 15.08 9.85 48.03
C SER A 117 13.68 9.22 48.07
#